data_AF-A0A6P1YTH3-F1
#
_entry.id   AF-A0A6P1YTH3-F1
#
_cell.length_a   1.000
_cell.length_b   1.000
_cell.length_c   1.000
_cell.angle_alpha   90.00
_cell.angle_beta   90.00
_cell.angle_gamma   90.00
#
_symmetry.space_group_name_H-M   'P 1'
#
loop_
_entity.id
_entity.type
_entity.pdbx_description
1 polymer ?
#
loop_
_entity_poly.entity_id
_entity_poly.type
_entity_poly.pdbx_seq_one_letter_code
_entity_poly.pdbx_strand_id
1 'polypeptide(L)'
;MLSAALLAASTLIATTGLASADDAKDCTDGVAMIKAEIAKAPPKSTLDKLNKALRGAQRELGEKEYDECLDFVRDAQKAVKK
;
A
#
# COMPACT_ATOMS: atom_id res chain seq x y z
N MET A 1 3.00 52.80 25.98
CA MET A 1 2.04 52.34 24.96
C MET A 1 2.52 50.99 24.49
N LEU A 2 1.69 49.96 24.69
CA LEU A 2 2.04 48.54 24.58
C LEU A 2 2.52 48.19 23.17
N SER A 3 3.64 47.48 23.13
CA SER A 3 4.33 47.00 21.95
C SER A 3 3.49 46.05 21.10
N ALA A 4 3.47 46.36 19.81
CA ALA A 4 3.40 45.45 18.66
C ALA A 4 2.58 44.17 18.83
N ALA A 5 1.29 44.29 18.55
CA ALA A 5 0.46 43.16 18.19
C ALA A 5 0.77 42.73 16.74
N LEU A 6 0.73 41.40 16.54
CA LEU A 6 0.43 40.69 15.29
C LEU A 6 1.50 40.70 14.19
N LEU A 7 2.10 39.52 13.99
CA LEU A 7 2.13 38.86 12.68
C LEU A 7 2.39 37.36 12.88
N ALA A 8 1.29 36.61 12.78
CA ALA A 8 1.29 35.16 12.67
C ALA A 8 1.76 34.73 11.27
N ALA A 9 2.53 33.65 11.19
CA ALA A 9 2.63 32.82 9.99
C ALA A 9 3.06 31.40 10.40
N SER A 10 2.08 30.62 10.82
CA SER A 10 2.21 29.19 11.06
C SER A 10 2.39 28.47 9.73
N THR A 11 3.61 28.15 9.34
CA THR A 11 3.89 27.21 8.24
C THR A 11 3.66 25.78 8.74
N LEU A 12 2.39 25.34 8.79
CA LEU A 12 2.08 23.92 8.79
C LEU A 12 2.26 23.42 7.36
N ILE A 13 3.45 22.92 7.06
CA ILE A 13 3.71 22.18 5.83
C ILE A 13 2.96 20.86 5.95
N ALA A 14 1.94 20.68 5.11
CA ALA A 14 1.18 19.46 4.99
C ALA A 14 2.11 18.31 4.53
N THR A 15 2.48 17.42 5.44
CA THR A 15 3.31 16.22 5.17
C THR A 15 2.50 15.01 4.74
N THR A 16 1.19 15.14 4.47
CA THR A 16 0.29 14.00 4.18
C THR A 16 0.44 13.43 2.76
N GLY A 17 1.19 14.08 1.87
CA GLY A 17 1.32 13.66 0.47
C GLY A 17 2.40 12.60 0.19
N LEU A 18 3.41 12.46 1.05
CA LEU A 18 4.55 11.55 0.80
C LEU A 18 4.21 10.09 1.06
N ALA A 19 3.47 9.79 2.13
CA ALA A 19 3.04 8.44 2.47
C ALA A 19 2.27 7.77 1.31
N SER A 20 1.34 8.51 0.68
CA SER A 20 0.51 7.98 -0.39
C SER A 20 1.30 7.62 -1.67
N ALA A 21 2.42 8.30 -1.96
CA ALA A 21 3.25 7.98 -3.12
C ALA A 21 4.14 6.75 -2.89
N ASP A 22 4.73 6.64 -1.69
CA ASP A 22 5.48 5.45 -1.28
C ASP A 22 4.56 4.23 -1.20
N ASP A 23 3.37 4.38 -0.63
CA ASP A 23 2.36 3.32 -0.53
C ASP A 23 1.87 2.86 -1.92
N ALA A 24 1.70 3.79 -2.88
CA ALA A 24 1.35 3.45 -4.26
C ALA A 24 2.43 2.58 -4.94
N LYS A 25 3.70 2.95 -4.73
CA LYS A 25 4.84 2.20 -5.26
C LYS A 25 4.92 0.82 -4.60
N ASP A 26 4.83 0.76 -3.28
CA ASP A 26 4.92 -0.48 -2.51
C ASP A 26 3.76 -1.44 -2.84
N CYS A 27 2.56 -0.92 -3.05
CA CYS A 27 1.42 -1.69 -3.55
C CYS A 27 1.70 -2.25 -4.96
N THR A 28 2.23 -1.43 -5.88
CA THR A 28 2.57 -1.86 -7.25
C THR A 28 3.63 -2.96 -7.25
N ASP A 29 4.69 -2.79 -6.47
CA ASP A 29 5.76 -3.79 -6.32
C ASP A 29 5.22 -5.07 -5.66
N GLY A 30 4.34 -4.92 -4.66
CA GLY A 30 3.63 -6.03 -4.02
C GLY A 30 2.79 -6.84 -5.01
N VAL A 31 2.03 -6.18 -5.88
CA VAL A 31 1.26 -6.86 -6.95
C VAL A 31 2.17 -7.63 -7.89
N ALA A 32 3.32 -7.07 -8.27
CA ALA A 32 4.31 -7.75 -9.10
C ALA A 32 4.86 -9.01 -8.39
N MET A 33 5.17 -8.90 -7.10
CA MET A 33 5.60 -10.04 -6.27
C MET A 33 4.54 -11.14 -6.24
N ILE A 34 3.26 -10.81 -6.00
CA ILE A 34 2.18 -11.82 -5.97
C ILE A 34 2.09 -12.57 -7.30
N LYS A 35 2.17 -11.87 -8.43
CA LYS A 35 2.17 -12.48 -9.77
C LYS A 35 3.36 -13.42 -9.96
N ALA A 36 4.54 -13.02 -9.48
CA ALA A 36 5.74 -13.86 -9.53
C ALA A 36 5.59 -15.13 -8.68
N GLU A 37 5.01 -15.05 -7.48
CA GLU A 37 4.77 -16.22 -6.63
C GLU A 37 3.74 -17.18 -7.25
N ILE A 38 2.69 -16.65 -7.89
CA ILE A 38 1.72 -17.46 -8.65
C ILE A 38 2.41 -18.21 -9.80
N ALA A 39 3.32 -17.55 -10.52
CA ALA A 39 4.05 -18.13 -11.65
C ALA A 39 4.95 -19.32 -11.25
N LYS A 40 5.31 -19.44 -9.97
CA LYS A 40 6.05 -20.61 -9.45
C LYS A 40 5.18 -21.86 -9.28
N ALA A 41 3.89 -21.79 -9.59
CA ALA A 41 2.92 -22.88 -9.45
C ALA A 41 2.92 -23.53 -8.05
N PRO A 42 2.70 -22.76 -6.97
CA PRO A 42 2.71 -23.30 -5.61
C PRO A 42 1.55 -24.28 -5.39
N PRO A 43 1.55 -25.05 -4.28
CA PRO A 43 0.46 -25.95 -3.94
C PRO A 43 -0.89 -25.24 -3.98
N LYS A 44 -1.95 -25.96 -4.38
CA LYS A 44 -3.30 -25.40 -4.60
C LYS A 44 -3.78 -24.47 -3.47
N SER A 45 -3.58 -24.85 -2.21
CA SER A 45 -3.97 -24.05 -1.04
C SER A 45 -3.28 -22.68 -1.00
N THR A 46 -2.00 -22.61 -1.36
CA THR A 46 -1.23 -21.36 -1.43
C THR A 46 -1.62 -20.58 -2.68
N LEU A 47 -1.78 -21.26 -3.82
CA LEU A 47 -2.22 -20.64 -5.07
C LEU A 47 -3.59 -19.95 -4.93
N ASP A 48 -4.55 -20.58 -4.26
CA ASP A 48 -5.89 -20.02 -4.05
C ASP A 48 -5.83 -18.74 -3.19
N LYS A 49 -4.96 -18.72 -2.16
CA LYS A 49 -4.71 -17.53 -1.32
C LYS A 49 -4.03 -16.41 -2.12
N LEU A 50 -3.02 -16.73 -2.92
CA LEU A 50 -2.32 -15.76 -3.76
C LEU A 50 -3.25 -15.13 -4.80
N ASN A 51 -4.09 -15.94 -5.46
CA ASN A 51 -5.08 -15.42 -6.40
C ASN A 51 -6.12 -14.51 -5.74
N LYS A 52 -6.56 -14.84 -4.51
CA LYS A 52 -7.47 -13.97 -3.75
C LYS A 52 -6.78 -12.64 -3.40
N ALA A 53 -5.56 -12.69 -2.89
CA ALA A 53 -4.79 -11.50 -2.55
C ALA A 53 -4.52 -10.63 -3.78
N LEU A 54 -4.17 -11.24 -4.91
CA LEU A 54 -3.95 -10.53 -6.18
C LEU A 54 -5.19 -9.75 -6.62
N ARG A 55 -6.37 -10.38 -6.60
CA ARG A 55 -7.63 -9.71 -6.94
C ARG A 55 -7.96 -8.55 -6.00
N GLY A 56 -7.66 -8.68 -4.71
CA GLY A 56 -7.81 -7.61 -3.74
C GLY A 56 -6.87 -6.45 -4.05
N ALA A 57 -5.56 -6.71 -4.05
CA ALA A 57 -4.54 -5.70 -4.31
C ALA A 57 -4.75 -4.95 -5.64
N GLN A 58 -5.16 -5.64 -6.71
CA GLN A 58 -5.44 -4.98 -8.00
C GLN A 58 -6.68 -4.08 -7.98
N ARG A 59 -7.71 -4.43 -7.19
CA ARG A 59 -8.88 -3.57 -7.01
C ARG A 59 -8.50 -2.32 -6.25
N GLU A 60 -7.88 -2.46 -5.08
CA GLU A 60 -7.54 -1.33 -4.23
C GLU A 60 -6.50 -0.40 -4.90
N LEU A 61 -5.54 -0.96 -5.65
CA LEU A 61 -4.63 -0.18 -6.50
C LEU A 61 -5.37 0.69 -7.53
N GLY A 62 -6.45 0.17 -8.13
CA GLY A 62 -7.30 0.92 -9.07
C GLY A 62 -8.13 2.00 -8.40
N GLU A 63 -8.53 1.75 -7.14
CA GLU A 63 -9.28 2.68 -6.29
C GLU A 63 -8.38 3.72 -5.61
N LYS A 64 -7.05 3.54 -5.66
CA LYS A 64 -6.03 4.35 -4.98
C LYS A 64 -6.08 4.28 -3.45
N GLU A 65 -6.67 3.20 -2.96
CA GLU A 65 -6.78 2.84 -1.55
C GLU A 65 -5.54 1.99 -1.19
N TYR A 66 -4.40 2.67 -1.03
CA TYR A 66 -3.09 1.99 -1.02
C TYR A 66 -2.83 1.23 0.27
N ASP A 67 -3.35 1.68 1.41
CA ASP A 67 -3.24 0.96 2.68
C ASP A 67 -4.01 -0.37 2.63
N GLU A 68 -5.24 -0.41 2.10
CA GLU A 68 -5.94 -1.68 1.87
C GLU A 68 -5.22 -2.54 0.83
N CYS A 69 -4.62 -1.95 -0.21
CA CYS A 69 -3.78 -2.71 -1.12
C CYS A 69 -2.62 -3.42 -0.38
N LEU A 70 -1.92 -2.70 0.48
CA LEU A 70 -0.79 -3.22 1.25
C LEU A 70 -1.23 -4.32 2.23
N ASP A 71 -2.47 -4.29 2.72
CA ASP A 71 -3.07 -5.38 3.50
C ASP A 71 -3.15 -6.69 2.69
N PHE A 72 -3.62 -6.61 1.44
CA PHE A 72 -3.65 -7.77 0.54
C PHE A 72 -2.24 -8.26 0.18
N VAL A 73 -1.28 -7.35 -0.05
CA VAL A 73 0.12 -7.70 -0.28
C VAL A 73 0.69 -8.48 0.91
N ARG A 74 0.44 -8.02 2.13
CA ARG A 74 0.92 -8.64 3.35
C ARG A 74 0.28 -10.01 3.59
N ASP A 75 -0.98 -10.20 3.22
CA ASP A 75 -1.64 -11.52 3.26
C ASP A 75 -1.03 -12.51 2.26
N ALA A 76 -0.66 -12.06 1.06
CA ALA A 76 0.09 -12.88 0.12
C ALA A 76 1.48 -13.27 0.65
N GLN A 77 2.21 -12.33 1.27
CA GLN A 77 3.50 -12.62 1.89
C GLN A 77 3.38 -13.67 3.01
N LYS A 78 2.31 -13.64 3.81
CA LYS A 78 2.04 -14.69 4.81
C LYS A 78 1.74 -16.04 4.17
N ALA A 79 1.12 -16.07 2.99
CA ALA A 79 0.76 -17.30 2.30
C ALA A 79 1.97 -18.06 1.75
N VAL A 80 3.04 -17.36 1.35
CA VAL A 80 4.26 -17.99 0.80
C VAL A 80 5.30 -18.37 1.84
N LYS A 81 5.19 -17.83 3.06
CA LYS A 81 6.06 -18.19 4.20
C LYS A 81 5.62 -19.47 4.92
N LYS A 82 4.47 -20.03 4.55
CA LYS A 82 3.89 -21.25 5.13
C LYS A 82 4.02 -22.41 4.18
#